data_AF-A0A8T3NA77-F1
#
_entry.id   AF-A0A8T3NA77-F1
#
_cell.length_a   1.000
_cell.length_b   1.000
_cell.length_c   1.000
_cell.angle_alpha   90.00
_cell.angle_beta   90.00
_cell.angle_gamma   90.00
#
_symmetry.space_group_name_H-M   'P 1'
#
loop_
_entity.id
_entity.type
_entity.pdbx_description
1 polymer ?
#
loop_
_entity_poly.entity_id
_entity_poly.type
_entity_poly.pdbx_seq_one_letter_code
_entity_poly.pdbx_strand_id
1 'polypeptide(L)'
;VYGVVGTKPGHILYSFAGAEQREYPPGRLEVPNYDDLFVDVGAESAEEAREMGLRPGIEMTYARDLQWLGDGRHGLVTSRALDDRVGCLALLETMRELREAGKRPRADVYFTFCTQEEIGLRGAIVAGSYVQPDVCIGVDGTISASGFGIGAGPSPGTSGAEAPSFLGAGVGISYGDQSVPGRGLIGNARLNTLLVDLARQHEIPHQLEGHATYITSDAAAIQYARRGGCPSVTLKIPMRYTHGPVESCSLRDISATARLLTVALGVIGADTDLSFA
;
A
#
# COMPACT_ATOMS: atom_id res chain seq x y z
N VAL A 1 -12.71 -23.57 -2.17
CA VAL A 1 -12.19 -24.53 -1.17
C VAL A 1 -11.55 -23.72 -0.06
N TYR A 2 -11.90 -23.99 1.19
CA TYR A 2 -11.19 -23.41 2.33
C TYR A 2 -10.08 -24.36 2.78
N GLY A 3 -9.01 -23.80 3.31
CA GLY A 3 -7.91 -24.57 3.87
C GLY A 3 -7.16 -23.77 4.93
N VAL A 4 -6.24 -24.45 5.62
CA VAL A 4 -5.41 -23.87 6.67
C VAL A 4 -3.96 -23.83 6.19
N VAL A 5 -3.33 -22.65 6.26
CA VAL A 5 -1.89 -22.52 6.05
C VAL A 5 -1.20 -23.10 7.29
N GLY A 6 -0.57 -24.26 7.12
CA GLY A 6 0.14 -24.96 8.17
C GLY A 6 1.57 -24.47 8.32
N THR A 7 2.00 -24.25 9.56
CA THR A 7 3.40 -24.08 9.95
C THR A 7 3.75 -25.11 11.01
N LYS A 8 5.04 -25.43 11.17
CA LYS A 8 5.49 -26.34 12.22
C LYS A 8 5.10 -25.78 13.60
N PRO A 9 4.41 -26.55 14.46
CA PRO A 9 3.95 -26.05 15.75
C PRO A 9 5.11 -25.57 16.64
N GLY A 10 4.92 -24.41 17.28
CA GLY A 10 5.91 -23.80 18.17
C GLY A 10 6.39 -24.76 19.27
N HIS A 11 5.50 -25.52 19.90
CA HIS A 11 5.87 -26.49 20.95
C HIS A 11 6.96 -27.49 20.51
N ILE A 12 6.94 -27.92 19.24
CA ILE A 12 7.93 -28.84 18.66
C ILE A 12 9.22 -28.09 18.31
N LEU A 13 9.10 -26.85 17.83
CA LEU A 13 10.25 -25.96 17.57
C LEU A 13 10.99 -25.59 18.87
N TYR A 14 10.27 -25.48 20.00
CA TYR A 14 10.83 -25.03 21.28
C TYR A 14 11.27 -26.17 22.21
N SER A 15 10.77 -27.41 22.06
CA SER A 15 11.02 -28.52 23.02
C SER A 15 12.39 -29.20 22.93
N PHE A 16 13.36 -28.67 22.18
CA PHE A 16 14.73 -29.23 22.06
C PHE A 16 15.84 -28.19 22.29
N ALA A 17 15.72 -27.34 23.31
CA ALA A 17 16.91 -26.83 23.98
C ALA A 17 16.88 -27.34 25.42
N GLY A 18 17.84 -28.20 25.76
CA GLY A 18 18.08 -28.60 27.14
C GLY A 18 18.20 -27.36 28.04
N ALA A 19 17.77 -27.51 29.29
CA ALA A 19 17.61 -26.45 30.29
C ALA A 19 18.88 -25.64 30.65
N GLU A 20 19.99 -25.81 29.93
CA GLU A 20 21.27 -25.14 30.19
C GLU A 20 21.70 -24.12 29.11
N GLN A 21 20.96 -23.98 28.01
CA GLN A 21 21.22 -22.90 27.04
C GLN A 21 20.09 -21.86 27.07
N ARG A 22 20.24 -20.88 27.97
CA ARG A 22 19.46 -19.63 28.00
C ARG A 22 19.84 -18.64 26.90
N GLU A 23 20.72 -19.03 25.98
CA GLU A 23 20.96 -18.29 24.75
C GLU A 23 20.12 -18.93 23.64
N TYR A 24 19.23 -18.14 23.05
CA TYR A 24 18.48 -18.53 21.87
C TYR A 24 19.49 -18.81 20.73
N PRO A 25 19.56 -20.03 20.15
CA PRO A 25 20.44 -20.28 19.03
C PRO A 25 20.06 -19.36 17.86
N PRO A 26 21.05 -18.74 17.18
CA PRO A 26 20.80 -17.98 15.95
C PRO A 26 20.20 -18.94 14.91
N GLY A 27 18.97 -18.64 14.44
CA GLY A 27 18.18 -19.48 13.52
C GLY A 27 16.76 -19.83 14.02
N ARG A 28 16.41 -19.51 15.28
CA ARG A 28 15.14 -19.93 15.91
C ARG A 28 13.92 -19.03 15.66
N LEU A 29 14.08 -17.97 14.86
CA LEU A 29 13.06 -16.95 14.52
C LEU A 29 12.91 -16.80 12.99
N GLU A 30 13.40 -17.76 12.22
CA GLU A 30 13.35 -17.69 10.76
C GLU A 30 11.91 -17.85 10.26
N VAL A 31 11.50 -16.92 9.40
CA VAL A 31 10.25 -17.04 8.65
C VAL A 31 10.36 -18.30 7.79
N PRO A 32 9.41 -19.26 7.86
CA PRO A 32 9.46 -20.45 7.02
C PRO A 32 9.59 -20.10 5.56
N ASN A 33 10.39 -20.85 4.80
CA ASN A 33 10.42 -20.69 3.36
C ASN A 33 9.09 -21.15 2.77
N TYR A 34 8.72 -20.66 1.59
CA TYR A 34 7.49 -21.07 0.89
C TYR A 34 7.42 -22.60 0.70
N ASP A 35 8.56 -23.23 0.44
CA ASP A 35 8.67 -24.68 0.28
C ASP A 35 8.38 -25.48 1.57
N ASP A 36 8.41 -24.82 2.73
CA ASP A 36 8.10 -25.41 4.04
C ASP A 36 6.62 -25.24 4.44
N LEU A 37 5.84 -24.50 3.65
CA LEU A 37 4.43 -24.23 3.91
C LEU A 37 3.53 -25.20 3.15
N PHE A 38 2.44 -25.59 3.79
CA PHE A 38 1.40 -26.44 3.19
C PHE A 38 0.03 -25.80 3.41
N VAL A 39 -0.85 -25.95 2.43
CA VAL A 39 -2.27 -25.61 2.58
C VAL A 39 -3.03 -26.90 2.78
N ASP A 40 -3.45 -27.15 4.02
CA ASP A 40 -4.29 -28.30 4.34
C ASP A 40 -5.74 -27.98 3.96
N VAL A 41 -6.27 -28.75 3.01
CA VAL A 41 -7.65 -28.66 2.51
C VAL A 41 -8.52 -29.83 2.96
N GLY A 42 -7.97 -30.72 3.81
CA GLY A 42 -8.65 -31.92 4.31
C GLY A 42 -8.75 -33.08 3.31
N ALA A 43 -8.00 -33.05 2.21
CA ALA A 43 -7.99 -34.13 1.22
C ALA A 43 -7.07 -35.29 1.66
N GLU A 44 -7.56 -36.52 1.54
CA GLU A 44 -6.80 -37.75 1.82
C GLU A 44 -5.93 -38.20 0.64
N SER A 45 -6.18 -37.64 -0.56
CA SER A 45 -5.41 -37.95 -1.76
C SER A 45 -5.32 -36.78 -2.73
N ALA A 46 -4.34 -36.86 -3.65
CA ALA A 46 -4.22 -35.91 -4.74
C ALA A 46 -5.42 -35.95 -5.70
N GLU A 47 -6.11 -37.09 -5.82
CA GLU A 47 -7.31 -37.20 -6.67
C GLU A 47 -8.49 -36.46 -6.03
N GLU A 48 -8.72 -36.65 -4.74
CA GLU A 48 -9.76 -35.94 -4.00
C GLU A 48 -9.53 -34.43 -4.02
N ALA A 49 -8.27 -33.97 -3.85
CA ALA A 49 -7.94 -32.56 -4.01
C ALA A 49 -8.28 -32.01 -5.40
N ARG A 50 -8.09 -32.81 -6.47
CA ARG A 50 -8.49 -32.43 -7.84
C ARG A 50 -10.00 -32.42 -8.01
N GLU A 51 -10.72 -33.36 -7.39
CA GLU A 51 -12.19 -33.39 -7.36
C GLU A 51 -12.78 -32.17 -6.63
N MET A 52 -12.09 -31.66 -5.60
CA MET A 52 -12.39 -30.36 -4.96
C MET A 52 -12.13 -29.16 -5.89
N GLY A 53 -11.57 -29.39 -7.07
CA GLY A 53 -11.27 -28.39 -8.09
C GLY A 53 -9.86 -27.81 -8.04
N LEU A 54 -8.99 -28.30 -7.14
CA LEU A 54 -7.62 -27.79 -6.97
C LEU A 54 -6.71 -28.28 -8.10
N ARG A 55 -5.96 -27.35 -8.68
CA ARG A 55 -5.00 -27.62 -9.76
C ARG A 55 -3.93 -26.52 -9.79
N PRO A 56 -2.72 -26.82 -10.32
CA PRO A 56 -1.70 -25.79 -10.49
C PRO A 56 -2.23 -24.57 -11.25
N GLY A 57 -1.85 -23.37 -10.79
CA GLY A 57 -2.32 -22.09 -11.33
C GLY A 57 -3.63 -21.57 -10.74
N ILE A 58 -4.26 -22.27 -9.79
CA ILE A 58 -5.36 -21.69 -9.01
C ILE A 58 -4.81 -20.68 -8.00
N GLU A 59 -5.47 -19.52 -7.95
CA GLU A 59 -5.20 -18.48 -6.97
C GLU A 59 -5.81 -18.84 -5.61
N MET A 60 -5.10 -18.48 -4.55
CA MET A 60 -5.58 -18.56 -3.18
C MET A 60 -5.50 -17.20 -2.50
N THR A 61 -6.36 -16.98 -1.51
CA THR A 61 -6.34 -15.78 -0.68
C THR A 61 -6.73 -16.16 0.74
N TYR A 62 -6.35 -15.33 1.72
CA TYR A 62 -6.72 -15.55 3.11
C TYR A 62 -8.24 -15.46 3.29
N ALA A 63 -8.82 -16.30 4.14
CA ALA A 63 -10.25 -16.28 4.42
C ALA A 63 -10.58 -15.25 5.51
N ARG A 64 -10.43 -13.96 5.20
CA ARG A 64 -10.68 -12.86 6.16
C ARG A 64 -11.47 -11.72 5.55
N ASP A 65 -12.66 -11.47 6.07
CA ASP A 65 -13.48 -10.34 5.64
C ASP A 65 -13.13 -9.06 6.39
N LEU A 66 -13.59 -7.93 5.85
CA LEU A 66 -13.43 -6.61 6.46
C LEU A 66 -14.13 -6.59 7.82
N GLN A 67 -13.42 -6.13 8.85
CA GLN A 67 -13.95 -5.97 10.20
C GLN A 67 -13.49 -4.63 10.78
N TRP A 68 -14.31 -4.06 11.66
CA TRP A 68 -13.89 -2.93 12.48
C TRP A 68 -12.89 -3.38 13.54
N LEU A 69 -11.89 -2.54 13.80
CA LEU A 69 -11.03 -2.71 14.98
C LEU A 69 -11.65 -1.98 16.17
N GLY A 70 -11.77 -2.70 17.29
CA GLY A 70 -12.45 -2.19 18.47
C GLY A 70 -13.94 -1.96 18.22
N ASP A 71 -14.47 -0.85 18.72
CA ASP A 71 -15.88 -0.44 18.54
C ASP A 71 -16.12 0.41 17.27
N GLY A 72 -15.10 0.55 16.42
CA GLY A 72 -15.20 1.31 15.16
C GLY A 72 -15.17 2.83 15.31
N ARG A 73 -15.19 3.41 16.52
CA ARG A 73 -15.24 4.88 16.74
C ARG A 73 -14.08 5.65 16.11
N HIS A 74 -12.97 4.95 15.93
CA HIS A 74 -11.73 5.51 15.38
C HIS A 74 -11.61 5.34 13.86
N GLY A 75 -12.56 4.68 13.20
CA GLY A 75 -12.50 4.47 11.75
C GLY A 75 -11.43 3.47 11.30
N LEU A 76 -10.93 2.62 12.20
CA LEU A 76 -9.92 1.62 11.89
C LEU A 76 -10.58 0.30 11.46
N VAL A 77 -10.06 -0.28 10.40
CA VAL A 77 -10.53 -1.56 9.85
C VAL A 77 -9.38 -2.53 9.65
N THR A 78 -9.72 -3.81 9.58
CA THR A 78 -8.79 -4.90 9.27
C THR A 78 -9.38 -5.84 8.24
N SER A 79 -8.57 -6.31 7.30
CA SER A 79 -8.96 -7.21 6.23
C SER A 79 -7.73 -7.88 5.61
N ARG A 80 -7.95 -8.89 4.77
CA ARG A 80 -6.96 -9.30 3.76
C ARG A 80 -6.84 -8.26 2.65
N ALA A 81 -5.66 -8.18 2.02
CA ALA A 81 -5.43 -7.45 0.77
C ALA A 81 -5.97 -6.01 0.82
N LEU A 82 -5.69 -5.30 1.91
CA LEU A 82 -5.89 -3.86 1.97
C LEU A 82 -4.87 -3.17 1.07
N ASP A 83 -3.67 -3.73 0.91
CA ASP A 83 -2.69 -3.26 -0.05
C ASP A 83 -3.00 -3.86 -1.45
N ASP A 84 -3.32 -3.10 -2.49
CA ASP A 84 -3.67 -1.66 -2.54
C ASP A 84 -5.18 -1.43 -2.81
N ARG A 85 -6.06 -2.21 -2.17
CA ARG A 85 -7.50 -1.90 -2.18
C ARG A 85 -7.81 -0.55 -1.53
N VAL A 86 -6.97 -0.06 -0.62
CA VAL A 86 -7.14 1.25 -0.01
C VAL A 86 -6.95 2.37 -1.03
N GLY A 87 -5.94 2.29 -1.91
CA GLY A 87 -5.76 3.23 -3.01
C GLY A 87 -6.90 3.14 -4.02
N CYS A 88 -7.33 1.92 -4.34
CA CYS A 88 -8.52 1.72 -5.18
C CYS A 88 -9.76 2.42 -4.61
N LEU A 89 -10.01 2.29 -3.31
CA LEU A 89 -11.13 2.96 -2.64
C LEU A 89 -10.96 4.48 -2.67
N ALA A 90 -9.75 5.02 -2.43
CA ALA A 90 -9.51 6.45 -2.52
C ALA A 90 -9.79 7.01 -3.93
N LEU A 91 -9.43 6.29 -5.00
CA LEU A 91 -9.75 6.67 -6.37
C LEU A 91 -11.27 6.65 -6.63
N LEU A 92 -11.97 5.62 -6.18
CA LEU A 92 -13.43 5.52 -6.31
C LEU A 92 -14.16 6.64 -5.54
N GLU A 93 -13.68 6.96 -4.34
CA GLU A 93 -14.22 8.06 -3.55
C GLU A 93 -13.93 9.42 -4.20
N THR A 94 -12.76 9.61 -4.81
CA THR A 94 -12.45 10.82 -5.62
C THR A 94 -13.44 10.98 -6.77
N MET A 95 -13.72 9.90 -7.52
CA MET A 95 -14.73 9.93 -8.60
C MET A 95 -16.12 10.27 -8.06
N ARG A 96 -16.48 9.73 -6.90
CA ARG A 96 -17.77 9.99 -6.24
C ARG A 96 -17.88 11.46 -5.84
N GLU A 97 -16.86 12.01 -5.17
CA GLU A 97 -16.82 13.40 -4.73
C GLU A 97 -16.89 14.39 -5.90
N LEU A 98 -16.14 14.14 -6.98
CA LEU A 98 -16.20 14.96 -8.21
C LEU A 98 -17.61 14.98 -8.80
N ARG A 99 -18.25 13.79 -8.88
CA ARG A 99 -19.61 13.65 -9.40
C ARG A 99 -20.63 14.39 -8.54
N GLU A 100 -20.57 14.22 -7.23
CA GLU A 100 -21.51 14.86 -6.28
C GLU A 100 -21.34 16.38 -6.24
N ALA A 101 -20.11 16.88 -6.35
CA ALA A 101 -19.83 18.31 -6.41
C ALA A 101 -20.20 18.94 -7.76
N GLY A 102 -20.56 18.14 -8.78
CA GLY A 102 -20.79 18.63 -10.15
C GLY A 102 -19.54 19.26 -10.79
N LYS A 103 -18.35 18.93 -10.29
CA LYS A 103 -17.09 19.51 -10.75
C LYS A 103 -16.49 18.66 -11.88
N ARG A 104 -15.94 19.34 -12.88
CA ARG A 104 -15.11 18.71 -13.91
C ARG A 104 -13.64 19.02 -13.59
N PRO A 105 -12.73 18.04 -13.71
CA PRO A 105 -11.30 18.31 -13.64
C PRO A 105 -10.86 19.32 -14.71
N ARG A 106 -9.76 20.04 -14.45
CA ARG A 106 -9.16 20.98 -15.42
C ARG A 106 -8.31 20.30 -16.50
N ALA A 107 -8.11 18.98 -16.39
CA ALA A 107 -7.37 18.15 -17.32
C ALA A 107 -8.16 16.88 -17.67
N ASP A 108 -7.72 16.16 -18.71
CA ASP A 108 -8.20 14.80 -18.95
C ASP A 108 -7.64 13.87 -17.88
N VAL A 109 -8.52 13.20 -17.14
CA VAL A 109 -8.13 12.35 -15.99
C VAL A 109 -8.37 10.88 -16.32
N TYR A 110 -7.30 10.10 -16.18
CA TYR A 110 -7.31 8.64 -16.34
C TYR A 110 -7.14 7.98 -14.99
N PHE A 111 -8.24 7.53 -14.40
CA PHE A 111 -8.19 6.69 -13.20
C PHE A 111 -7.79 5.27 -13.59
N THR A 112 -6.62 4.84 -13.14
CA THR A 112 -6.02 3.56 -13.53
C THR A 112 -5.92 2.64 -12.33
N PHE A 113 -6.43 1.42 -12.47
CA PHE A 113 -6.31 0.35 -11.47
C PHE A 113 -5.39 -0.72 -12.04
N CYS A 114 -4.13 -0.70 -11.63
CA CYS A 114 -3.12 -1.60 -12.15
C CYS A 114 -3.20 -2.98 -11.49
N THR A 115 -2.72 -3.99 -12.21
CA THR A 115 -2.47 -5.34 -11.67
C THR A 115 -0.98 -5.62 -11.69
N GLN A 116 -0.52 -6.56 -10.86
CA GLN A 116 0.88 -7.01 -10.85
C GLN A 116 1.88 -5.90 -10.45
N GLU A 117 1.47 -5.00 -9.55
CA GLU A 117 2.38 -4.05 -8.87
C GLU A 117 3.45 -4.85 -8.11
N GLU A 118 3.00 -5.77 -7.25
CA GLU A 118 3.81 -6.58 -6.31
C GLU A 118 4.84 -7.50 -6.95
N ILE A 119 4.76 -7.68 -8.27
CA ILE A 119 5.69 -8.51 -9.05
C ILE A 119 6.41 -7.71 -10.16
N GLY A 120 6.52 -6.39 -9.94
CA GLY A 120 7.38 -5.49 -10.70
C GLY A 120 6.66 -4.42 -11.50
N LEU A 121 5.60 -3.80 -10.95
CA LEU A 121 4.91 -2.62 -11.50
C LEU A 121 4.36 -2.84 -12.93
N ARG A 122 4.06 -4.10 -13.28
CA ARG A 122 3.87 -4.48 -14.69
C ARG A 122 2.65 -3.82 -15.31
N GLY A 123 1.58 -3.69 -14.53
CA GLY A 123 0.37 -2.97 -14.94
C GLY A 123 0.67 -1.49 -15.22
N ALA A 124 1.40 -0.82 -14.34
CA ALA A 124 1.76 0.59 -14.51
C ALA A 124 2.70 0.85 -15.69
N ILE A 125 3.64 -0.06 -15.97
CA ILE A 125 4.48 0.03 -17.17
C ILE A 125 3.61 0.06 -18.43
N VAL A 126 2.65 -0.87 -18.53
CA VAL A 126 1.75 -0.95 -19.68
C VAL A 126 0.82 0.26 -19.74
N ALA A 127 0.17 0.61 -18.62
CA ALA A 127 -0.74 1.75 -18.54
C ALA A 127 -0.05 3.08 -18.88
N GLY A 128 1.13 3.31 -18.32
CA GLY A 128 1.94 4.50 -18.61
C GLY A 128 2.34 4.56 -20.08
N SER A 129 2.74 3.44 -20.69
CA SER A 129 3.12 3.40 -22.11
C SER A 129 1.95 3.72 -23.04
N TYR A 130 0.72 3.37 -22.63
CA TYR A 130 -0.49 3.61 -23.41
C TYR A 130 -1.03 5.03 -23.23
N VAL A 131 -1.16 5.49 -21.99
CA VAL A 131 -1.73 6.80 -21.65
C VAL A 131 -0.73 7.94 -21.90
N GLN A 132 0.56 7.70 -21.66
CA GLN A 132 1.64 8.70 -21.74
C GLN A 132 1.29 10.03 -21.04
N PRO A 133 0.95 9.99 -19.72
CA PRO A 133 0.42 11.16 -19.03
C PRO A 133 1.44 12.30 -18.91
N ASP A 134 0.94 13.54 -18.86
CA ASP A 134 1.76 14.72 -18.57
C ASP A 134 2.08 14.86 -17.08
N VAL A 135 1.23 14.30 -16.21
CA VAL A 135 1.39 14.28 -14.74
C VAL A 135 0.86 12.95 -14.20
N CYS A 136 1.57 12.35 -13.24
CA CYS A 136 1.12 11.15 -12.55
C CYS A 136 1.00 11.41 -11.05
N ILE A 137 -0.16 11.08 -10.47
CA ILE A 137 -0.34 10.99 -9.02
C ILE A 137 -0.66 9.52 -8.73
N GLY A 138 0.32 8.79 -8.23
CA GLY A 138 0.13 7.44 -7.71
C GLY A 138 -0.64 7.50 -6.39
N VAL A 139 -1.41 6.45 -6.11
CA VAL A 139 -2.01 6.21 -4.80
C VAL A 139 -1.63 4.81 -4.40
N ASP A 140 -1.13 4.64 -3.18
CA ASP A 140 -0.56 3.36 -2.76
C ASP A 140 -0.48 3.25 -1.23
N GLY A 141 -0.35 2.04 -0.70
CA GLY A 141 -0.09 1.79 0.71
C GLY A 141 1.31 2.25 1.16
N THR A 142 1.43 2.65 2.43
CA THR A 142 2.74 2.81 3.09
C THR A 142 2.72 2.24 4.50
N ILE A 143 3.92 1.96 5.01
CA ILE A 143 4.11 1.41 6.35
C ILE A 143 3.88 2.53 7.36
N SER A 144 3.06 2.26 8.36
CA SER A 144 2.86 3.12 9.52
C SER A 144 3.75 2.68 10.68
N ALA A 145 4.63 3.55 11.17
CA ALA A 145 5.42 3.25 12.36
C ALA A 145 4.57 3.12 13.63
N SER A 146 3.45 3.84 13.78
CA SER A 146 2.58 3.69 14.95
C SER A 146 1.13 4.12 14.71
N GLY A 147 0.22 3.76 15.63
CA GLY A 147 -1.18 4.18 15.61
C GLY A 147 -1.43 5.56 16.25
N PHE A 148 -2.30 6.36 15.62
CA PHE A 148 -2.91 7.60 16.12
C PHE A 148 -1.98 8.80 16.38
N GLY A 149 -0.72 8.79 15.92
CA GLY A 149 0.20 9.90 16.20
C GLY A 149 0.50 10.13 17.70
N ILE A 150 0.05 9.24 18.58
CA ILE A 150 0.23 9.28 20.04
C ILE A 150 1.03 8.08 20.58
N GLY A 151 1.78 7.37 19.72
CA GLY A 151 2.65 6.28 20.17
C GLY A 151 1.91 5.08 20.76
N ALA A 152 0.61 4.91 20.45
CA ALA A 152 -0.12 3.71 20.83
C ALA A 152 0.23 2.56 19.88
N GLY A 153 1.31 1.86 20.24
CA GLY A 153 1.84 0.68 19.60
C GLY A 153 2.66 1.02 18.36
N PRO A 154 4.01 1.06 18.43
CA PRO A 154 4.76 0.95 17.20
C PRO A 154 4.31 -0.32 16.47
N SER A 155 4.23 -0.31 15.14
CA SER A 155 4.27 -1.56 14.39
C SER A 155 5.47 -2.34 14.96
N PRO A 156 5.28 -3.57 15.47
CA PRO A 156 6.32 -4.24 16.24
C PRO A 156 7.64 -4.26 15.47
N GLY A 157 8.67 -3.61 16.03
CA GLY A 157 10.00 -3.53 15.42
C GLY A 157 10.18 -2.49 14.32
N THR A 158 9.23 -1.58 14.07
CA THR A 158 9.36 -0.50 13.08
C THR A 158 9.64 0.85 13.76
N SER A 159 10.78 1.45 13.46
CA SER A 159 11.16 2.79 13.89
C SER A 159 10.62 3.88 12.97
N GLY A 160 10.56 5.12 13.46
CA GLY A 160 10.20 6.28 12.62
C GLY A 160 11.21 6.58 11.51
N ALA A 161 12.45 6.10 11.64
CA ALA A 161 13.45 6.20 10.57
C ALA A 161 13.19 5.21 9.42
N GLU A 162 12.52 4.08 9.71
CA GLU A 162 12.12 3.08 8.71
C GLU A 162 10.77 3.42 8.08
N ALA A 163 9.85 3.97 8.87
CA ALA A 163 8.52 4.37 8.44
C ALA A 163 8.11 5.70 9.11
N PRO A 164 8.21 6.84 8.42
CA PRO A 164 7.88 8.13 9.03
C PRO A 164 6.37 8.40 9.15
N SER A 165 5.54 7.51 8.58
CA SER A 165 4.09 7.68 8.50
C SER A 165 3.34 7.14 9.73
N PHE A 166 2.21 7.77 10.05
CA PHE A 166 1.36 7.46 11.20
C PHE A 166 -0.07 7.21 10.78
N LEU A 167 -0.63 6.09 11.24
CA LEU A 167 -2.02 5.70 11.00
C LEU A 167 -2.99 6.68 11.66
N GLY A 168 -3.96 7.18 10.90
CA GLY A 168 -4.96 8.14 11.33
C GLY A 168 -4.50 9.61 11.28
N ALA A 169 -3.27 9.88 10.83
CA ALA A 169 -2.72 11.24 10.71
C ALA A 169 -2.94 11.87 9.32
N GLY A 170 -3.72 11.22 8.44
CA GLY A 170 -4.03 11.71 7.10
C GLY A 170 -3.13 11.14 6.01
N VAL A 171 -3.30 11.67 4.80
CA VAL A 171 -2.58 11.21 3.60
C VAL A 171 -1.08 11.53 3.69
N GLY A 172 -0.23 10.58 3.35
CA GLY A 172 1.20 10.79 3.17
C GLY A 172 1.48 11.39 1.79
N ILE A 173 2.17 12.52 1.74
CA ILE A 173 2.66 13.11 0.49
C ILE A 173 4.14 12.71 0.36
N SER A 174 4.42 11.82 -0.59
CA SER A 174 5.74 11.22 -0.75
C SER A 174 6.70 12.10 -1.52
N TYR A 175 7.83 12.46 -0.91
CA TYR A 175 8.94 13.11 -1.60
C TYR A 175 9.80 12.13 -2.40
N GLY A 176 9.69 10.84 -2.11
CA GLY A 176 10.33 9.79 -2.88
C GLY A 176 10.27 8.42 -2.20
N ASP A 177 10.39 7.39 -3.03
CA ASP A 177 10.52 6.00 -2.61
C ASP A 177 11.73 5.37 -3.32
N GLN A 178 12.22 4.26 -2.78
CA GLN A 178 13.39 3.57 -3.30
C GLN A 178 13.22 2.05 -3.18
N SER A 179 13.03 1.37 -4.31
CA SER A 179 12.99 -0.11 -4.33
C SER A 179 14.39 -0.68 -4.15
N VAL A 180 15.32 -0.25 -5.01
CA VAL A 180 16.73 -0.66 -4.98
C VAL A 180 17.60 0.56 -5.24
N PRO A 181 18.92 0.51 -4.93
CA PRO A 181 19.86 1.57 -5.31
C PRO A 181 19.66 2.05 -6.76
N GLY A 182 19.23 3.31 -6.93
CA GLY A 182 19.00 3.93 -8.24
C GLY A 182 17.65 3.64 -8.91
N ARG A 183 16.69 2.98 -8.24
CA ARG A 183 15.31 2.80 -8.73
C ARG A 183 14.29 3.15 -7.67
N GLY A 184 13.19 3.76 -8.11
CA GLY A 184 12.13 4.29 -7.27
C GLY A 184 11.65 5.63 -7.81
N LEU A 185 10.75 6.27 -7.10
CA LEU A 185 10.19 7.58 -7.43
C LEU A 185 11.00 8.67 -6.74
N ILE A 186 11.35 9.71 -7.50
CA ILE A 186 11.69 11.02 -6.92
C ILE A 186 10.51 11.94 -7.21
N GLY A 187 9.80 12.34 -6.16
CA GLY A 187 8.61 13.17 -6.30
C GLY A 187 8.94 14.53 -6.93
N ASN A 188 8.14 14.97 -7.90
CA ASN A 188 8.33 16.29 -8.51
C ASN A 188 8.11 17.39 -7.44
N ALA A 189 9.14 18.21 -7.19
CA ALA A 189 9.15 19.18 -6.09
C ALA A 189 8.02 20.22 -6.16
N ARG A 190 7.64 20.64 -7.37
CA ARG A 190 6.54 21.61 -7.58
C ARG A 190 5.18 20.96 -7.37
N LEU A 191 5.02 19.72 -7.83
CA LEU A 191 3.81 18.94 -7.57
C LEU A 191 3.64 18.64 -6.08
N ASN A 192 4.72 18.29 -5.38
CA ASN A 192 4.73 18.12 -3.92
C ASN A 192 4.31 19.40 -3.20
N THR A 193 4.94 20.53 -3.53
CA THR A 193 4.60 21.83 -2.96
C THR A 193 3.12 22.17 -3.19
N LEU A 194 2.64 21.99 -4.43
CA LEU A 194 1.23 22.21 -4.78
C LEU A 194 0.29 21.35 -3.90
N LEU A 195 0.55 20.06 -3.76
CA LEU A 195 -0.28 19.17 -2.97
C LEU A 195 -0.27 19.53 -1.47
N VAL A 196 0.89 19.88 -0.92
CA VAL A 196 1.01 20.34 0.47
C VAL A 196 0.23 21.63 0.70
N ASP A 197 0.34 22.60 -0.22
CA ASP A 197 -0.36 23.87 -0.11
C ASP A 197 -1.88 23.69 -0.22
N LEU A 198 -2.35 22.84 -1.13
CA LEU A 198 -3.77 22.48 -1.24
C LEU A 198 -4.28 21.76 0.03
N ALA A 199 -3.49 20.82 0.57
CA ALA A 199 -3.87 20.12 1.79
C ALA A 199 -4.02 21.10 2.97
N ARG A 200 -3.10 22.06 3.10
CA ARG A 200 -3.17 23.13 4.11
C ARG A 200 -4.36 24.07 3.89
N GLN A 201 -4.54 24.55 2.67
CA GLN A 201 -5.61 25.49 2.30
C GLN A 201 -7.01 24.91 2.57
N HIS A 202 -7.18 23.60 2.36
CA HIS A 202 -8.46 22.91 2.52
C HIS A 202 -8.59 22.14 3.84
N GLU A 203 -7.67 22.36 4.78
CA GLU A 203 -7.65 21.72 6.10
C GLU A 203 -7.78 20.18 6.00
N ILE A 204 -7.06 19.60 5.04
CA ILE A 204 -7.00 18.16 4.82
C ILE A 204 -5.84 17.62 5.67
N PRO A 205 -6.09 16.68 6.61
CA PRO A 205 -5.03 16.03 7.36
C PRO A 205 -4.04 15.38 6.41
N HIS A 206 -2.76 15.73 6.56
CA HIS A 206 -1.68 15.21 5.74
C HIS A 206 -0.39 15.13 6.55
N GLN A 207 0.51 14.30 6.06
CA GLN A 207 1.86 14.12 6.57
C GLN A 207 2.83 14.07 5.40
N LEU A 208 4.10 14.38 5.66
CA LEU A 208 5.16 14.27 4.67
C LEU A 208 5.89 12.96 4.91
N GLU A 209 6.18 12.23 3.85
CA GLU A 209 6.91 10.97 3.95
C GLU A 209 7.93 10.81 2.83
N GLY A 210 8.81 9.84 3.03
CA GLY A 210 9.83 9.47 2.05
C GLY A 210 10.59 8.26 2.57
N HIS A 211 10.88 7.33 1.67
CA HIS A 211 11.51 6.06 1.99
C HIS A 211 12.78 5.86 1.18
N ALA A 212 13.89 5.65 1.88
CA ALA A 212 15.20 5.35 1.29
C ALA A 212 15.50 3.85 1.22
N THR A 213 14.52 3.01 1.56
CA THR A 213 14.61 1.55 1.65
C THR A 213 13.43 0.91 0.91
N TYR A 214 13.59 -0.36 0.50
CA TYR A 214 12.70 -1.19 -0.34
C TYR A 214 11.20 -0.85 -0.31
N ILE A 215 10.83 0.25 -0.96
CA ILE A 215 9.46 0.71 -1.21
C ILE A 215 9.43 1.28 -2.60
N THR A 216 8.39 0.97 -3.35
CA THR A 216 8.13 1.57 -4.65
C THR A 216 6.64 1.84 -4.76
N SER A 217 6.24 2.39 -5.89
CA SER A 217 4.84 2.53 -6.27
C SER A 217 4.74 2.55 -7.79
N ASP A 218 3.53 2.39 -8.31
CA ASP A 218 3.25 2.46 -9.74
C ASP A 218 3.72 3.77 -10.40
N ALA A 219 3.69 4.88 -9.67
CA ALA A 219 4.21 6.17 -10.15
C ALA A 219 5.71 6.11 -10.47
N ALA A 220 6.47 5.24 -9.79
CA ALA A 220 7.89 5.04 -10.08
C ALA A 220 8.11 4.43 -11.48
N ALA A 221 7.18 3.63 -12.00
CA ALA A 221 7.22 3.16 -13.38
C ALA A 221 6.75 4.24 -14.36
N ILE A 222 5.66 4.94 -14.04
CA ILE A 222 5.01 5.91 -14.93
C ILE A 222 5.89 7.15 -15.15
N GLN A 223 6.75 7.55 -14.20
CA GLN A 223 7.64 8.70 -14.36
C GLN A 223 8.55 8.60 -15.61
N TYR A 224 8.81 7.38 -16.10
CA TYR A 224 9.63 7.09 -17.28
C TYR A 224 8.83 6.81 -18.56
N ALA A 225 7.50 6.74 -18.48
CA ALA A 225 6.67 6.25 -19.57
C ALA A 225 6.57 7.21 -20.78
N ARG A 226 6.83 8.50 -20.56
CA ARG A 226 6.74 9.56 -21.58
C ARG A 226 8.13 10.06 -21.96
N ARG A 227 8.30 10.45 -23.23
CA ARG A 227 9.51 11.15 -23.68
C ARG A 227 9.66 12.47 -22.92
N GLY A 228 10.83 12.68 -22.31
CA GLY A 228 11.08 13.84 -21.44
C GLY A 228 10.70 13.63 -19.98
N GLY A 229 10.18 12.44 -19.62
CA GLY A 229 9.72 12.13 -18.26
C GLY A 229 8.31 12.64 -17.98
N CYS A 230 7.71 12.08 -16.92
CA CYS A 230 6.43 12.48 -16.38
C CYS A 230 6.63 12.98 -14.94
N PRO A 231 6.43 14.27 -14.63
CA PRO A 231 6.29 14.75 -13.26
C PRO A 231 5.34 13.85 -12.46
N SER A 232 5.87 13.21 -11.44
CA SER A 232 5.17 12.17 -10.70
C SER A 232 5.29 12.37 -9.19
N VAL A 233 4.29 11.95 -8.46
CA VAL A 233 4.24 11.89 -6.99
C VAL A 233 3.41 10.70 -6.57
N THR A 234 3.60 10.19 -5.36
CA THR A 234 2.71 9.19 -4.77
C THR A 234 2.08 9.75 -3.50
N LEU A 235 0.75 9.62 -3.43
CA LEU A 235 -0.01 9.77 -2.21
C LEU A 235 -0.08 8.43 -1.50
N LYS A 236 0.47 8.36 -0.30
CA LYS A 236 0.61 7.14 0.47
C LYS A 236 -0.45 7.05 1.58
N ILE A 237 -1.11 5.92 1.70
CA ILE A 237 -2.10 5.65 2.75
C ILE A 237 -1.42 4.83 3.85
N PRO A 238 -1.27 5.35 5.08
CA PRO A 238 -0.61 4.60 6.15
C PRO A 238 -1.38 3.34 6.52
N MET A 239 -0.65 2.24 6.66
CA MET A 239 -1.18 0.91 6.96
C MET A 239 -0.29 0.17 7.95
N ARG A 240 -0.83 -0.83 8.64
CA ARG A 240 -0.04 -1.74 9.49
C ARG A 240 -0.18 -3.17 9.03
N TYR A 241 0.89 -3.92 9.26
CA TYR A 241 1.02 -5.33 8.90
C TYR A 241 0.94 -5.56 7.39
N THR A 242 1.38 -4.56 6.60
CA THR A 242 1.42 -4.63 5.13
C THR A 242 2.13 -5.89 4.66
N HIS A 243 1.60 -6.51 3.60
CA HIS A 243 2.08 -7.80 3.07
C HIS A 243 1.92 -8.99 4.05
N GLY A 244 1.27 -8.77 5.19
CA GLY A 244 0.83 -9.83 6.07
C GLY A 244 -0.49 -10.47 5.63
N PRO A 245 -0.89 -11.61 6.22
CA PRO A 245 -2.17 -12.26 5.93
C PRO A 245 -3.41 -11.39 6.19
N VAL A 246 -3.27 -10.48 7.17
CA VAL A 246 -4.31 -9.59 7.64
C VAL A 246 -3.66 -8.24 7.96
N GLU A 247 -4.19 -7.19 7.37
CA GLU A 247 -3.68 -5.84 7.42
C GLU A 247 -4.64 -4.94 8.21
N SER A 248 -4.20 -3.73 8.56
CA SER A 248 -5.11 -2.71 9.09
C SER A 248 -4.84 -1.32 8.52
N CYS A 249 -5.90 -0.56 8.30
CA CYS A 249 -5.85 0.80 7.80
C CYS A 249 -6.89 1.70 8.49
N SER A 250 -6.84 3.00 8.19
CA SER A 250 -7.77 4.01 8.67
C SER A 250 -8.62 4.53 7.52
N LEU A 251 -9.94 4.42 7.61
CA LEU A 251 -10.86 5.01 6.63
C LEU A 251 -10.75 6.54 6.57
N ARG A 252 -10.25 7.17 7.64
CA ARG A 252 -10.02 8.62 7.67
C ARG A 252 -8.84 9.02 6.77
N ASP A 253 -7.81 8.18 6.70
CA ASP A 253 -6.66 8.44 5.84
C ASP A 253 -7.05 8.26 4.37
N ILE A 254 -7.83 7.22 4.06
CA ILE A 254 -8.42 7.01 2.72
C ILE A 254 -9.27 8.21 2.29
N SER A 255 -10.14 8.70 3.19
CA SER A 255 -10.96 9.89 2.92
C SER A 255 -10.13 11.15 2.73
N ALA A 256 -9.06 11.35 3.51
CA ALA A 256 -8.14 12.47 3.33
C ALA A 256 -7.45 12.41 1.95
N THR A 257 -7.02 11.23 1.52
CA THR A 257 -6.44 11.00 0.19
C THR A 257 -7.43 11.36 -0.92
N ALA A 258 -8.68 10.87 -0.84
CA ALA A 258 -9.71 11.17 -1.83
C ALA A 258 -10.00 12.68 -1.91
N ARG A 259 -10.14 13.35 -0.77
CA ARG A 259 -10.35 14.80 -0.70
C ARG A 259 -9.19 15.58 -1.33
N LEU A 260 -7.94 15.19 -1.06
CA LEU A 260 -6.78 15.86 -1.62
C LEU A 260 -6.72 15.69 -3.14
N LEU A 261 -6.99 14.49 -3.65
CA LEU A 261 -7.11 14.24 -5.09
C LEU A 261 -8.22 15.08 -5.72
N THR A 262 -9.41 15.13 -5.12
CA THR A 262 -10.54 15.94 -5.62
C THR A 262 -10.16 17.41 -5.75
N VAL A 263 -9.47 17.98 -4.76
CA VAL A 263 -9.00 19.36 -4.79
C VAL A 263 -7.90 19.55 -5.84
N ALA A 264 -6.90 18.65 -5.89
CA ALA A 264 -5.80 18.71 -6.86
C ALA A 264 -6.29 18.67 -8.30
N LEU A 265 -7.24 17.79 -8.62
CA LEU A 265 -7.84 17.68 -9.96
C LEU A 265 -8.66 18.94 -10.35
N GLY A 266 -9.08 19.73 -9.36
CA GLY A 266 -9.74 21.02 -9.59
C GLY A 266 -8.80 22.15 -9.97
N VAL A 267 -7.49 21.99 -9.77
CA VAL A 267 -6.49 23.04 -10.05
C VAL A 267 -5.44 22.65 -11.08
N ILE A 268 -5.06 21.38 -11.15
CA ILE A 268 -4.08 20.86 -12.11
C ILE A 268 -4.68 20.85 -13.52
N GLY A 269 -4.05 21.60 -14.41
CA GLY A 269 -4.44 21.78 -15.81
C GLY A 269 -3.24 22.06 -16.71
N ALA A 270 -3.49 22.34 -17.99
CA ALA A 270 -2.43 22.58 -18.99
C ALA A 270 -1.48 23.75 -18.67
N ASP A 271 -1.91 24.67 -17.81
CA ASP A 271 -1.18 25.84 -17.34
C ASP A 271 -0.36 25.58 -16.06
N THR A 272 -0.41 24.38 -15.50
CA THR A 272 0.31 24.04 -14.25
C THR A 272 1.80 23.81 -14.54
N ASP A 273 2.66 24.69 -14.03
CA ASP A 273 4.10 24.62 -14.25
C ASP A 273 4.77 23.62 -13.30
N LEU A 274 5.05 22.42 -13.81
CA LEU A 274 5.72 21.33 -13.13
C LEU A 274 7.16 21.08 -13.63
N SER A 275 7.79 22.10 -14.21
CA SER A 275 9.17 22.01 -14.66
C SER A 275 10.12 21.65 -13.50
N PHE A 276 11.13 20.83 -13.80
CA PHE A 276 12.23 20.52 -12.89
C PHE A 276 13.14 21.76 -12.84
N ALA A 277 13.02 22.54 -11.77
CA ALA A 277 13.86 23.73 -11.52
C ALA A 277 15.26 23.33 -11.05
#